data_AF-A0A4R5A9I2-F1
#
_entry.id   AF-A0A4R5A9I2-F1
#
_cell.length_a   1.000
_cell.length_b   1.000
_cell.length_c   1.000
_cell.angle_alpha   90.00
_cell.angle_beta   90.00
_cell.angle_gamma   90.00
#
_symmetry.space_group_name_H-M   'P 1'
#
loop_
_entity.id
_entity.type
_entity.pdbx_description
1 polymer ?
#
loop_
_entity_poly.entity_id
_entity_poly.type
_entity_poly.pdbx_seq_one_letter_code
_entity_poly.pdbx_strand_id
1 'polypeptide(L)'
;MFGCADGVLVVPVDPADDTTRRVPAITRIPLSTGGTSRTALAVTTTPDGEQLLVLTHQGFLQIRDGRDGDLRHEIQLGERVDLDFHEHVDRATAPDLAAADDHVYVSQPGRQRIVTVDLTRGRVVDRTDVDGMPTRMVLLGAN
;
A
#
# COMPACT_ATOMS: atom_id res chain seq x y z
N MET A 1 0.69 20.12 33.43
CA MET A 1 -0.76 19.99 33.15
C MET A 1 -0.91 20.17 31.64
N PHE A 2 -1.00 19.08 30.87
CA PHE A 2 -1.06 19.12 29.42
C PHE A 2 -2.49 18.82 28.96
N GLY A 3 -3.03 19.67 28.08
CA GLY A 3 -4.32 19.50 27.43
C GLY A 3 -4.15 19.02 25.98
N CYS A 4 -5.11 18.22 25.52
CA CYS A 4 -5.17 17.65 24.17
C CYS A 4 -5.58 18.69 23.12
N ALA A 5 -4.93 18.68 21.96
CA ALA A 5 -5.49 19.14 20.69
C ALA A 5 -4.76 18.46 19.51
N ASP A 6 -5.50 17.64 18.77
CA ASP A 6 -5.37 17.27 17.36
C ASP A 6 -3.97 17.01 16.78
N GLY A 7 -3.47 15.79 16.99
CA GLY A 7 -3.02 14.87 15.93
C GLY A 7 -2.19 15.39 14.74
N VAL A 8 -1.37 16.43 14.90
CA VAL A 8 -0.39 16.85 13.89
C VAL A 8 1.01 16.61 14.46
N LEU A 9 1.82 15.85 13.72
CA LEU A 9 3.21 15.65 14.05
C LEU A 9 4.00 16.90 13.62
N VAL A 10 4.24 17.80 14.57
CA VAL A 10 5.07 19.01 14.38
C VAL A 10 6.49 18.69 14.84
N VAL A 11 7.46 18.81 13.94
CA VAL A 11 8.89 18.81 14.28
C VAL A 11 9.35 20.27 14.48
N PRO A 12 10.21 20.57 15.47
CA PRO A 12 10.64 21.94 15.75
C PRO A 12 11.44 22.51 14.57
N VAL A 13 11.09 23.72 14.16
CA VAL A 13 11.76 24.48 13.10
C VAL A 13 12.98 25.18 13.72
N ASP A 14 14.16 24.93 13.15
CA ASP A 14 15.35 25.75 13.38
C ASP A 14 15.08 27.15 12.78
N PRO A 15 15.17 28.26 13.54
CA PRO A 15 14.78 29.60 13.07
C PRO A 15 15.63 30.17 11.93
N ALA A 16 16.52 29.39 11.32
CA ALA A 16 17.30 29.76 10.15
C ALA A 16 16.79 29.20 8.81
N ASP A 17 15.71 28.41 8.77
CA ASP A 17 15.30 27.72 7.53
C ASP A 17 14.43 28.59 6.61
N ASP A 18 14.94 28.75 5.39
CA ASP A 18 14.49 29.59 4.30
C ASP A 18 13.12 29.11 3.76
N THR A 19 12.08 29.92 3.95
CA THR A 19 10.70 29.63 3.50
C THR A 19 10.48 29.78 2.00
N THR A 20 11.54 30.05 1.21
CA THR A 20 11.45 30.12 -0.26
C THR A 20 11.76 28.81 -0.97
N ARG A 21 11.99 27.71 -0.23
CA ARG A 21 12.23 26.38 -0.78
C ARG A 21 11.07 25.95 -1.68
N ARG A 22 11.35 25.72 -2.97
CA ARG A 22 10.38 25.19 -3.95
C ARG A 22 9.63 23.99 -3.35
N VAL A 23 8.35 24.17 -3.05
CA VAL A 23 7.46 23.07 -2.67
C VAL A 23 7.29 22.18 -3.90
N PRO A 24 7.57 20.87 -3.82
CA PRO A 24 7.31 19.96 -4.92
C PRO A 24 5.84 20.04 -5.33
N ALA A 25 5.56 20.10 -6.63
CA ALA A 25 4.17 20.05 -7.10
C ALA A 25 3.57 18.67 -6.76
N ILE A 26 2.39 18.66 -6.16
CA ILE A 26 1.66 17.41 -5.89
C ILE A 26 0.94 17.01 -7.18
N THR A 27 1.39 15.90 -7.77
CA THR A 27 0.73 15.31 -8.95
C THR A 27 -0.42 14.40 -8.53
N ARG A 28 -1.60 14.57 -9.14
CA ARG A 28 -2.72 13.65 -8.94
C ARG A 28 -2.63 12.50 -9.95
N ILE A 29 -2.54 11.27 -9.44
CA ILE A 29 -2.50 10.06 -10.28
C ILE A 29 -3.89 9.41 -10.28
N PRO A 30 -4.59 9.32 -11.42
CA PRO A 30 -5.86 8.61 -11.50
C PRO A 30 -5.62 7.11 -11.39
N LEU A 31 -6.37 6.46 -10.49
CA LEU A 31 -6.28 5.01 -10.31
C LEU A 31 -7.16 4.22 -11.29
N SER A 32 -7.67 4.84 -12.35
CA SER A 32 -8.59 4.18 -13.28
C SER A 32 -7.89 3.24 -14.26
N THR A 33 -8.62 2.22 -14.72
CA THR A 33 -8.20 1.33 -15.80
C THR A 33 -9.41 1.03 -16.67
N GLY A 34 -9.27 1.17 -17.99
CA GLY A 34 -10.40 1.00 -18.92
C GLY A 34 -11.60 1.91 -18.65
N GLY A 35 -11.38 3.11 -18.11
CA GLY A 35 -12.44 4.05 -17.74
C GLY A 35 -13.16 3.77 -16.41
N THR A 36 -12.81 2.68 -15.72
CA THR A 36 -13.37 2.34 -14.39
C THR A 36 -12.49 2.90 -13.28
N SER A 37 -13.06 3.71 -12.38
CA SER A 37 -12.34 4.22 -11.21
C SER A 37 -12.04 3.11 -10.20
N ARG A 38 -10.84 3.13 -9.64
CA ARG A 38 -10.43 2.31 -8.50
C ARG A 38 -10.31 3.17 -7.25
N THR A 39 -10.40 2.54 -6.08
CA THR A 39 -10.12 3.20 -4.81
C THR A 39 -9.00 2.46 -4.10
N ALA A 40 -7.95 3.19 -3.73
CA ALA A 40 -6.84 2.63 -2.98
C ALA A 40 -7.33 2.13 -1.62
N LEU A 41 -6.82 0.97 -1.23
CA LEU A 41 -7.06 0.32 0.05
C LEU A 41 -5.77 0.26 0.87
N ALA A 42 -4.67 -0.15 0.24
CA ALA A 42 -3.33 -0.09 0.80
C ALA A 42 -2.35 0.39 -0.27
N VAL A 43 -1.32 1.12 0.15
CA VAL A 43 -0.30 1.68 -0.74
C VAL A 43 1.06 1.48 -0.09
N THR A 44 2.04 1.09 -0.89
CA THR A 44 3.45 1.03 -0.48
C THR A 44 4.36 1.27 -1.68
N THR A 45 5.67 1.32 -1.46
CA THR A 45 6.68 1.37 -2.52
C THR A 45 7.65 0.20 -2.37
N THR A 46 8.31 -0.18 -3.45
CA THR A 46 9.52 -1.00 -3.34
C THR A 46 10.59 -0.27 -2.52
N PRO A 47 11.52 -0.98 -1.87
CA PRO A 47 12.57 -0.35 -1.05
C PRO A 47 13.43 0.67 -1.81
N ASP A 48 13.66 0.45 -3.11
CA ASP A 48 14.37 1.37 -4.00
C ASP A 48 13.53 2.55 -4.51
N GLY A 49 12.22 2.55 -4.23
CA GLY A 49 11.26 3.55 -4.68
C GLY A 49 10.96 3.50 -6.19
N GLU A 50 11.46 2.52 -6.94
CA GLU A 50 11.24 2.43 -8.39
C GLU A 50 9.79 2.09 -8.74
N GLN A 51 9.05 1.49 -7.82
CA GLN A 51 7.67 1.08 -8.03
C GLN A 51 6.75 1.57 -6.91
N LEU A 52 5.61 2.09 -7.32
CA LEU A 52 4.46 2.39 -6.48
C LEU A 52 3.46 1.25 -6.58
N LEU A 53 3.08 0.68 -5.43
CA LEU A 53 2.20 -0.47 -5.36
C LEU A 53 0.89 -0.06 -4.70
N VAL A 54 -0.22 -0.27 -5.40
CA VAL A 54 -1.56 0.13 -4.93
C VAL A 54 -2.47 -1.09 -4.93
N LEU A 55 -2.83 -1.57 -3.73
CA LEU A 55 -3.93 -2.50 -3.58
C LEU A 55 -5.21 -1.70 -3.59
N THR A 56 -6.14 -2.10 -4.44
CA THR A 56 -7.45 -1.47 -4.57
C THR A 56 -8.49 -2.28 -3.84
N HIS A 57 -9.53 -1.63 -3.33
CA HIS A 57 -10.62 -2.35 -2.68
C HIS A 57 -11.43 -3.21 -3.66
N GLN A 58 -11.29 -3.01 -4.98
CA GLN A 58 -11.86 -3.92 -5.98
C GLN A 58 -11.10 -5.25 -6.10
N GLY A 59 -10.03 -5.46 -5.31
CA GLY A 59 -9.24 -6.69 -5.31
C GLY A 59 -8.12 -6.72 -6.36
N PHE A 60 -7.78 -5.56 -6.95
CA PHE A 60 -6.68 -5.43 -7.89
C PHE A 60 -5.43 -4.88 -7.22
N LEU A 61 -4.27 -5.45 -7.53
CA LEU A 61 -2.97 -4.84 -7.30
C LEU A 61 -2.53 -4.11 -8.56
N GLN A 62 -2.25 -2.82 -8.44
CA GLN A 62 -1.63 -2.02 -9.48
C GLN A 62 -0.14 -1.85 -9.17
N ILE A 63 0.69 -2.17 -10.15
CA ILE A 63 2.14 -1.92 -10.15
C ILE A 63 2.36 -0.71 -11.04
N ARG A 64 2.89 0.36 -10.46
CA ARG A 64 3.07 1.65 -11.11
C ARG A 64 4.53 2.07 -11.05
N ASP A 65 4.96 2.90 -11.99
CA ASP A 65 6.23 3.61 -11.90
C ASP A 65 6.23 4.51 -10.65
N GLY A 66 7.30 4.44 -9.85
CA GLY A 66 7.40 5.19 -8.60
C GLY A 66 7.61 6.70 -8.78
N ARG A 67 8.05 7.16 -9.96
CA ARG A 67 8.37 8.56 -10.23
C ARG A 67 7.17 9.34 -10.75
N ASP A 68 6.46 8.78 -11.72
CA ASP A 68 5.34 9.45 -12.40
C ASP A 68 3.98 8.79 -12.14
N GLY A 69 3.95 7.59 -11.55
CA GLY A 69 2.71 6.88 -11.23
C GLY A 69 2.09 6.14 -12.41
N ASP A 70 2.77 6.04 -13.56
CA ASP A 70 2.26 5.34 -14.74
C ASP A 70 1.98 3.87 -14.46
N LEU A 71 0.84 3.37 -14.92
CA LEU A 71 0.43 1.99 -14.72
C LEU A 71 1.25 1.05 -15.59
N ARG A 72 1.99 0.13 -14.96
CA ARG A 72 2.77 -0.91 -15.62
C ARG A 72 2.01 -2.23 -15.70
N HIS A 73 1.43 -2.66 -14.57
CA HIS A 73 0.61 -3.87 -14.49
C HIS A 73 -0.62 -3.67 -13.60
N GLU A 74 -1.70 -4.38 -13.92
CA GLU A 74 -2.87 -4.52 -13.05
C GLU A 74 -3.22 -6.01 -12.94
N ILE A 75 -3.33 -6.50 -11.70
CA ILE A 75 -3.46 -7.93 -11.40
C ILE A 75 -4.66 -8.13 -10.49
N GLN A 76 -5.62 -8.95 -10.90
CA GLN A 76 -6.75 -9.31 -10.04
C GLN A 76 -6.31 -10.37 -9.02
N LEU A 77 -6.17 -9.98 -7.76
CA LEU A 77 -5.76 -10.87 -6.68
C LEU A 77 -6.95 -11.46 -5.93
N GLY A 78 -8.10 -10.78 -5.96
CA GLY A 78 -9.27 -11.24 -5.25
C GLY A 78 -10.56 -10.54 -5.63
N GLU A 79 -11.55 -10.76 -4.77
CA GLU A 79 -12.84 -10.08 -4.85
C GLU A 79 -12.75 -8.70 -4.21
N ARG A 80 -13.83 -7.94 -4.34
CA ARG A 80 -13.96 -6.65 -3.69
C ARG A 80 -13.93 -6.83 -2.16
N VAL A 81 -13.20 -5.95 -1.51
CA VAL A 81 -13.16 -5.77 -0.07
C VAL A 81 -14.04 -4.57 0.27
N ASP A 82 -14.89 -4.73 1.29
CA ASP A 82 -15.72 -3.63 1.79
C ASP A 82 -14.86 -2.59 2.48
N LEU A 83 -15.10 -1.31 2.17
CA LEU A 83 -14.35 -0.19 2.74
C LEU A 83 -14.81 0.19 4.15
N ASP A 84 -15.90 -0.42 4.62
CA ASP A 84 -16.41 -0.24 5.97
C ASP A 84 -15.64 -1.16 6.95
N PHE A 85 -14.35 -0.85 7.14
CA PHE A 85 -13.51 -1.57 8.09
C PHE A 85 -13.89 -1.13 9.50
N HIS A 86 -14.63 -1.98 10.19
CA HIS A 86 -14.67 -1.91 11.64
C HIS A 86 -13.44 -2.65 12.17
N GLU A 87 -12.34 -1.94 12.41
CA GLU A 87 -11.21 -2.48 13.17
C GLU A 87 -11.72 -2.78 14.58
N HIS A 88 -11.92 -4.06 14.88
CA HIS A 88 -12.29 -4.51 16.21
C HIS A 88 -11.04 -5.03 16.93
N VAL A 89 -11.02 -4.92 18.27
CA VAL A 89 -9.93 -5.47 19.10
C VAL A 89 -9.80 -7.00 19.00
N ASP A 90 -10.87 -7.69 18.60
CA ASP A 90 -10.90 -9.14 18.37
C ASP A 90 -10.69 -9.54 16.90
N ARG A 91 -10.75 -8.59 15.95
CA ARG A 91 -10.63 -8.89 14.52
C ARG A 91 -10.18 -7.69 13.67
N ALA A 92 -9.09 -7.88 12.94
CA ALA A 92 -8.68 -7.01 11.83
C ALA A 92 -8.97 -7.73 10.50
N THR A 93 -9.57 -7.01 9.54
CA THR A 93 -9.97 -7.55 8.23
C THR A 93 -9.39 -6.77 7.06
N ALA A 94 -8.67 -5.67 7.34
CA ALA A 94 -7.99 -4.89 6.32
C ALA A 94 -6.77 -5.66 5.79
N PRO A 95 -6.68 -5.90 4.47
CA PRO A 95 -5.47 -6.46 3.86
C PRO A 95 -4.34 -5.44 3.88
N ASP A 96 -3.12 -5.94 3.72
CA ASP A 96 -1.89 -5.15 3.75
C ASP A 96 -0.95 -5.57 2.62
N LEU A 97 0.05 -4.72 2.35
CA LEU A 97 1.12 -4.94 1.39
C LEU A 97 2.48 -4.85 2.08
N ALA A 98 3.35 -5.82 1.78
CA ALA A 98 4.77 -5.70 2.12
C ALA A 98 5.61 -6.02 0.88
N ALA A 99 6.55 -5.16 0.53
CA ALA A 99 7.38 -5.29 -0.66
C ALA A 99 8.84 -5.56 -0.31
N ALA A 100 9.48 -6.45 -1.07
CA ALA A 100 10.92 -6.72 -1.03
C ALA A 100 11.41 -6.96 -2.45
N ASP A 101 12.52 -6.31 -2.84
CA ASP A 101 13.14 -6.39 -4.17
C ASP A 101 12.11 -6.62 -5.31
N ASP A 102 12.09 -7.82 -5.88
CA ASP A 102 11.26 -8.19 -7.04
C ASP A 102 9.87 -8.75 -6.70
N HIS A 103 9.46 -8.70 -5.43
CA HIS A 103 8.21 -9.30 -4.96
C HIS A 103 7.40 -8.37 -4.06
N VAL A 104 6.08 -8.55 -4.12
CA VAL A 104 5.16 -8.03 -3.11
C VAL A 104 4.32 -9.15 -2.55
N TYR A 105 4.14 -9.09 -1.24
CA TYR A 105 3.29 -9.98 -0.46
C TYR A 105 2.01 -9.22 -0.14
N VAL A 106 0.89 -9.86 -0.42
CA VAL A 106 -0.44 -9.29 -0.21
C VAL A 106 -1.22 -10.20 0.73
N SER A 107 -1.60 -9.69 1.90
CA SER A 107 -2.42 -10.47 2.82
C SER A 107 -3.87 -10.52 2.32
N GLN A 108 -4.51 -11.67 2.50
CA GLN A 108 -5.92 -11.87 2.20
C GLN A 108 -6.62 -12.42 3.45
N PRO A 109 -7.01 -11.55 4.40
CA PRO A 109 -7.49 -11.96 5.72
C PRO A 109 -8.69 -12.92 5.64
N GLY A 110 -9.70 -12.57 4.83
CA GLY A 110 -10.90 -13.40 4.62
C GLY A 110 -10.65 -14.72 3.88
N ARG A 111 -9.45 -14.93 3.34
CA ARG A 111 -9.04 -16.15 2.65
C ARG A 111 -7.88 -16.89 3.31
N GLN A 112 -7.48 -16.45 4.51
CA GLN A 112 -6.46 -17.11 5.34
C GLN A 112 -5.18 -17.40 4.57
N ARG A 113 -4.67 -16.41 3.82
CA ARG A 113 -3.48 -16.60 2.99
C ARG A 113 -2.70 -15.31 2.76
N ILE A 114 -1.46 -15.49 2.32
CA ILE A 114 -0.61 -14.46 1.74
C ILE A 114 -0.36 -14.82 0.27
N VAL A 115 -0.52 -13.84 -0.62
CA VAL A 115 -0.27 -13.98 -2.06
C VAL A 115 1.05 -13.30 -2.40
N THR A 116 1.95 -14.03 -3.05
CA THR A 116 3.22 -13.49 -3.52
C THR A 116 3.09 -13.16 -5.00
N VAL A 117 3.39 -11.92 -5.35
CA VAL A 117 3.38 -11.41 -6.72
C VAL A 117 4.80 -11.06 -7.12
N ASP A 118 5.19 -11.55 -8.29
CA ASP A 118 6.40 -11.13 -8.98
C ASP A 118 6.15 -9.79 -9.65
N LEU A 119 6.90 -8.78 -9.24
CA LEU A 119 6.73 -7.39 -9.66
C LEU A 119 7.20 -7.15 -11.09
N THR A 120 8.25 -7.85 -11.54
CA THR A 120 8.80 -7.73 -12.90
C THR A 120 7.86 -8.34 -13.95
N ARG A 121 7.27 -9.49 -13.62
CA ARG A 121 6.41 -10.26 -14.54
C ARG A 121 4.93 -9.90 -14.39
N GLY A 122 4.57 -9.17 -13.34
CA GLY A 122 3.20 -8.75 -13.07
C GLY A 122 2.26 -9.95 -12.86
N ARG A 123 2.69 -10.97 -12.12
CA ARG A 123 1.85 -12.17 -11.90
C ARG A 123 2.04 -12.78 -10.52
N VAL A 124 0.99 -13.46 -10.05
CA VAL A 124 1.07 -14.28 -8.84
C VAL A 124 2.03 -15.45 -9.09
N VAL A 125 2.97 -15.65 -8.18
CA VAL A 125 3.94 -16.76 -8.21
C VAL A 125 3.77 -17.74 -7.07
N ASP A 126 3.14 -17.32 -5.96
CA ASP A 126 2.85 -18.22 -4.84
C ASP A 126 1.58 -17.78 -4.07
N ARG A 127 1.00 -18.74 -3.35
CA ARG A 127 -0.05 -18.53 -2.35
C ARG A 127 0.25 -19.42 -1.14
N THR A 128 0.57 -18.78 -0.03
CA THR A 128 0.85 -19.47 1.23
C THR A 128 -0.37 -19.35 2.14
N ASP A 129 -0.93 -20.49 2.56
CA ASP A 129 -2.01 -20.54 3.55
C ASP A 129 -1.46 -20.19 4.94
N VAL A 130 -2.22 -19.41 5.69
CA VAL A 130 -1.86 -18.90 7.02
C VAL A 130 -3.10 -18.94 7.91
N ASP A 131 -2.98 -19.59 9.05
CA ASP A 131 -4.07 -19.67 10.03
C ASP A 131 -4.50 -18.28 10.54
N GLY A 132 -5.78 -18.16 10.91
CA GLY A 132 -6.34 -16.93 11.45
C GLY A 132 -6.74 -15.93 10.37
N MET A 133 -6.41 -14.65 10.55
CA MET A 133 -6.72 -13.56 9.62
C MET A 133 -5.46 -12.72 9.40
N PRO A 134 -4.57 -13.11 8.49
CA PRO A 134 -3.33 -12.37 8.25
C PRO A 134 -3.68 -10.96 7.75
N THR A 135 -3.27 -9.93 8.48
CA THR A 135 -3.50 -8.52 8.12
C THR A 135 -2.17 -7.81 7.93
N ARG A 136 -1.71 -7.09 8.96
CA ARG A 136 -0.51 -6.26 8.96
C ARG A 136 0.74 -7.12 8.76
N MET A 137 1.57 -6.73 7.82
CA MET A 137 2.80 -7.44 7.49
C MET A 137 3.99 -6.49 7.57
N VAL A 138 5.13 -7.04 7.99
CA VAL A 138 6.43 -6.39 7.88
C VAL A 138 7.41 -7.43 7.36
N LEU A 139 8.29 -7.00 6.46
CA LEU A 139 9.38 -7.84 5.98
C LEU A 139 10.65 -7.47 6.74
N LEU A 140 11.34 -8.49 7.21
CA LEU A 140 12.63 -8.35 7.86
C LEU A 140 13.71 -8.79 6.86
N GLY A 141 14.60 -7.88 6.49
CA GLY A 141 15.78 -8.21 5.69
C GLY A 141 16.89 -8.78 6.56
N ALA A 142 17.77 -9.59 5.95
CA ALA A 142 19.11 -9.79 6.47
C ALA A 142 20.01 -8.72 5.86
N ASN A 143 20.68 -7.94 6.71
CA ASN A 143 21.74 -7.01 6.28
C ASN A 143 22.95 -7.77 5.76
#